data_AF-H1PIJ4-F1
#
_entry.id   AF-H1PIJ4-F1
#
_cell.length_a   1.000
_cell.length_b   1.000
_cell.length_c   1.000
_cell.angle_alpha   90.00
_cell.angle_beta   90.00
_cell.angle_gamma   90.00
#
_symmetry.space_group_name_H-M   'P 1'
#
loop_
_entity.id
_entity.type
_entity.pdbx_description
1 polymer ?
#
loop_
_entity_poly.entity_id
_entity_poly.type
_entity_poly.pdbx_seq_one_letter_code
_entity_poly.pdbx_strand_id
1 'polypeptide(L)'
;MLLTAVLLQSNAIAVAAKENNVVPELDSGRSGGLTVCYQSNEDGNVIPLKNAEFRICRVSDLTVKNNSAKYTLLPEFASAGISFEGMTAADSGLAAKKLYDLTKSNGTNMRTGKTDANGCVKFSNLQPGMYLVVQPEKLRQGNNDYVSSPFLVSVPLAVDGENGNNVWQYDVKAYPKHSSSKPVDKPLIPNPPDTGDLLFIGFWGCVLIICAVGLKVVFTGKNKRIQL
;
A
#
# COMPACT_ATOMS: atom_id res chain seq x y z
N MET A 1 15.03 -19.35 -10.44
CA MET A 1 13.57 -19.18 -10.34
C MET A 1 13.23 -17.78 -10.84
N LEU A 2 12.53 -17.68 -11.99
CA LEU A 2 11.98 -16.39 -12.45
C LEU A 2 10.83 -15.99 -11.52
N LEU A 3 10.90 -14.82 -10.88
CA LEU A 3 9.74 -14.19 -10.25
C LEU A 3 8.78 -13.78 -11.38
N THR A 4 7.75 -14.58 -11.63
CA THR A 4 6.65 -14.20 -12.51
C THR A 4 5.67 -13.35 -11.71
N ALA A 5 5.79 -12.03 -11.81
CA ALA A 5 4.72 -11.12 -11.40
C ALA A 5 3.56 -11.28 -12.39
N VAL A 6 2.48 -11.93 -11.97
CA VAL A 6 1.27 -12.07 -12.79
C VAL A 6 0.43 -10.81 -12.58
N LEU A 7 0.43 -9.90 -13.56
CA LEU A 7 -0.55 -8.82 -13.60
C LEU A 7 -1.91 -9.42 -13.94
N LEU A 8 -2.73 -9.71 -12.93
CA LEU A 8 -4.14 -9.99 -13.13
C LEU A 8 -4.83 -8.65 -13.42
N GLN A 9 -5.08 -8.41 -14.71
CA GLN A 9 -5.82 -7.23 -15.14
C GLN A 9 -7.25 -7.36 -14.64
N SER A 10 -7.57 -6.72 -13.51
CA SER A 10 -8.94 -6.39 -13.21
C SER A 10 -9.41 -5.46 -14.32
N ASN A 11 -10.42 -5.87 -15.09
CA ASN A 11 -11.18 -4.94 -15.91
C ASN A 11 -11.89 -3.98 -14.96
N ALA A 12 -11.18 -2.93 -14.54
CA ALA A 12 -11.82 -1.77 -14.02
C ALA A 12 -12.64 -1.22 -15.19
N ILE A 13 -13.95 -1.09 -14.99
CA ILE A 13 -14.73 -0.19 -15.83
C ILE A 13 -14.14 1.19 -15.53
N ALA A 14 -13.21 1.63 -16.37
CA ALA A 14 -12.95 3.03 -16.54
C ALA A 14 -14.21 3.57 -17.20
N VAL A 15 -15.15 4.06 -16.39
CA VAL A 15 -16.19 4.92 -16.93
C VAL A 15 -15.45 6.16 -17.40
N ALA A 16 -15.11 6.18 -18.68
CA ALA A 16 -14.64 7.36 -19.36
C ALA A 16 -15.83 8.31 -19.40
N ALA A 17 -15.93 9.19 -18.40
CA ALA A 17 -16.92 10.26 -18.39
C ALA A 17 -16.69 11.11 -19.64
N LYS A 18 -17.71 11.19 -20.50
CA LYS A 18 -17.74 12.08 -21.66
C LYS A 18 -17.55 13.52 -21.17
N GLU A 19 -16.74 14.29 -21.87
CA GLU A 19 -16.25 15.66 -21.53
C GLU A 19 -17.31 16.73 -21.18
N ASN A 20 -18.61 16.46 -21.24
CA ASN A 20 -19.58 17.42 -20.76
C ASN A 20 -19.67 17.33 -19.24
N ASN A 21 -18.95 18.22 -18.55
CA ASN A 21 -19.05 18.48 -17.10
C ASN A 21 -20.44 19.01 -16.67
N VAL A 22 -21.46 18.85 -17.52
CA VAL A 22 -22.84 19.29 -17.31
C VAL A 22 -23.53 18.29 -16.38
N VAL A 23 -23.90 18.73 -15.19
CA VAL A 23 -24.56 17.94 -14.13
C VAL A 23 -25.69 18.75 -13.51
N PRO A 24 -26.73 18.09 -12.94
CA PRO A 24 -27.76 18.79 -12.17
C PRO A 24 -27.16 19.38 -10.88
N GLU A 25 -27.88 20.31 -10.27
CA GLU A 25 -27.57 20.78 -8.92
C GLU A 25 -27.55 19.60 -7.92
N LEU A 26 -26.79 19.76 -6.84
CA LEU A 26 -26.78 18.78 -5.76
C LEU A 26 -28.12 18.81 -5.00
N ASP A 27 -28.54 17.65 -4.52
CA ASP A 27 -29.71 17.54 -3.66
C ASP A 27 -29.35 18.17 -2.30
N SER A 28 -30.03 19.25 -1.95
CA SER A 28 -29.70 20.04 -0.75
C SER A 28 -29.67 19.17 0.51
N GLY A 29 -28.55 19.19 1.23
CA GLY A 29 -28.34 18.42 2.46
C GLY A 29 -28.15 16.92 2.29
N ARG A 30 -28.21 16.39 1.06
CA ARG A 30 -28.05 14.94 0.82
C ARG A 30 -26.60 14.53 1.00
N SER A 31 -26.39 13.53 1.86
CA SER A 31 -25.11 12.84 1.98
C SER A 31 -25.05 11.64 1.03
N GLY A 32 -23.85 11.29 0.60
CA GLY A 32 -23.57 10.08 -0.18
C GLY A 32 -23.04 8.93 0.67
N GLY A 33 -22.71 7.84 -0.04
CA GLY A 33 -22.03 6.68 0.49
C GLY A 33 -21.03 6.14 -0.52
N LEU A 34 -19.95 5.55 -0.01
CA LEU A 34 -18.94 4.88 -0.82
C LEU A 34 -18.81 3.44 -0.36
N THR A 35 -19.05 2.49 -1.27
CA THR A 35 -18.76 1.08 -1.06
C THR A 35 -17.52 0.69 -1.85
N VAL A 36 -16.48 0.25 -1.15
CA VAL A 36 -15.26 -0.26 -1.76
C VAL A 36 -15.37 -1.78 -1.82
N CYS A 37 -15.42 -2.36 -3.01
CA CYS A 37 -15.50 -3.80 -3.22
C CYS A 37 -14.18 -4.32 -3.79
N TYR A 38 -13.45 -5.06 -2.95
CA TYR A 38 -12.12 -5.56 -3.21
C TYR A 38 -12.18 -7.03 -3.61
N GLN A 39 -11.74 -7.30 -4.84
CA GLN A 39 -11.86 -8.61 -5.48
C GLN A 39 -10.65 -8.87 -6.37
N SER A 40 -10.28 -10.14 -6.51
CA SER A 40 -9.30 -10.61 -7.48
C SER A 40 -9.98 -11.52 -8.51
N ASN A 41 -9.44 -11.55 -9.73
CA ASN A 41 -9.89 -12.47 -10.76
C ASN A 41 -8.83 -13.57 -10.91
N GLU A 42 -9.11 -14.78 -10.45
CA GLU A 42 -8.21 -15.92 -10.58
C GLU A 42 -8.85 -16.95 -11.50
N ASP A 43 -8.24 -17.18 -12.66
CA ASP A 43 -8.72 -18.13 -13.69
C ASP A 43 -10.19 -17.93 -14.09
N GLY A 44 -10.62 -16.67 -14.20
CA GLY A 44 -12.01 -16.31 -14.54
C GLY A 44 -12.98 -16.31 -13.36
N ASN A 45 -12.55 -16.73 -12.17
CA ASN A 45 -13.34 -16.67 -10.95
C ASN A 45 -13.09 -15.38 -10.18
N VAL A 46 -14.17 -14.70 -9.81
CA VAL A 46 -14.10 -13.51 -8.94
C VAL A 46 -13.98 -13.98 -7.49
N ILE A 47 -12.83 -13.71 -6.87
CA ILE A 47 -12.55 -14.02 -5.48
C ILE A 47 -12.69 -12.75 -4.64
N PRO A 48 -13.63 -12.70 -3.69
CA PRO A 48 -13.73 -11.59 -2.76
C PRO A 48 -12.53 -11.58 -1.79
N LEU A 49 -11.95 -10.40 -1.59
CA LEU A 49 -10.81 -10.18 -0.70
C LEU A 49 -11.31 -9.63 0.63
N LYS A 50 -11.50 -10.52 1.62
CA LYS A 50 -12.10 -10.21 2.93
C LYS A 50 -11.06 -9.73 3.94
N ASN A 51 -11.53 -9.02 4.97
CA ASN A 51 -10.73 -8.47 6.08
C ASN A 51 -9.64 -7.47 5.67
N ALA A 52 -9.66 -6.96 4.43
CA ALA A 52 -8.75 -5.93 3.96
C ALA A 52 -9.14 -4.59 4.57
N GLU A 53 -8.19 -3.91 5.20
CA GLU A 53 -8.43 -2.57 5.73
C GLU A 53 -8.36 -1.54 4.60
N PHE A 54 -9.39 -0.68 4.54
CA PHE A 54 -9.37 0.55 3.76
C PHE A 54 -9.61 1.74 4.67
N ARG A 55 -8.96 2.85 4.32
CA ARG A 55 -9.17 4.14 4.97
C ARG A 55 -9.57 5.17 3.94
N ILE A 56 -10.46 6.08 4.33
CA ILE A 56 -10.90 7.20 3.49
C ILE A 56 -10.77 8.54 4.20
N CYS A 57 -10.48 9.58 3.44
CA CYS A 57 -10.71 10.97 3.86
C CYS A 57 -11.21 11.79 2.66
N ARG A 58 -12.02 12.82 2.96
CA ARG A 58 -12.43 13.81 1.96
C ARG A 58 -11.26 14.74 1.72
N VAL A 59 -10.92 14.99 0.46
CA VAL A 59 -9.79 15.86 0.07
C VAL A 59 -10.25 17.16 -0.62
N SER A 60 -11.50 17.22 -1.06
CA SER A 60 -12.08 18.42 -1.65
C SER A 60 -13.56 18.57 -1.34
N ASP A 61 -14.06 19.81 -1.36
CA ASP A 61 -15.47 20.12 -1.50
C ASP A 61 -15.91 19.97 -2.96
N LEU A 62 -17.12 19.47 -3.18
CA LEU A 62 -17.80 19.51 -4.48
C LEU A 62 -18.85 20.64 -4.48
N THR A 63 -18.77 21.52 -5.46
CA THR A 63 -19.78 22.55 -5.72
C THR A 63 -20.28 22.44 -7.16
N VAL A 64 -21.55 22.75 -7.39
CA VAL A 64 -22.12 22.89 -8.73
C VAL A 64 -22.47 24.35 -8.94
N LYS A 65 -22.04 24.92 -10.07
CA LYS A 65 -22.42 26.27 -10.50
C LYS A 65 -22.66 26.25 -12.00
N ASN A 66 -23.78 26.82 -12.45
CA ASN A 66 -24.15 26.84 -13.88
C ASN A 66 -24.06 25.43 -14.49
N ASN A 67 -24.61 24.44 -13.79
CA ASN A 67 -24.55 23.03 -14.17
C ASN A 67 -23.16 22.43 -14.31
N SER A 68 -22.11 23.07 -13.79
CA SER A 68 -20.74 22.54 -13.85
C SER A 68 -20.24 22.17 -12.47
N ALA A 69 -19.77 20.92 -12.31
CA ALA A 69 -19.12 20.47 -11.10
C ALA A 69 -17.72 21.08 -10.98
N LYS A 70 -17.37 21.52 -9.77
CA LYS A 70 -16.04 22.01 -9.42
C LYS A 70 -15.60 21.41 -8.09
N TYR A 71 -14.37 20.91 -8.06
CA TYR A 71 -13.75 20.35 -6.87
C TYR A 71 -12.71 21.31 -6.30
N THR A 72 -12.87 21.72 -5.05
CA THR A 72 -11.93 22.63 -4.38
C THR A 72 -11.24 21.89 -3.25
N LEU A 73 -9.92 21.75 -3.33
CA LEU A 73 -9.13 21.11 -2.27
C LEU A 73 -9.44 21.74 -0.91
N LEU A 74 -9.54 20.90 0.12
CA LEU A 74 -9.63 21.39 1.50
C LEU A 74 -8.29 22.02 1.91
N PRO A 75 -8.29 23.00 2.84
CA PRO A 75 -7.09 23.76 3.20
C PRO A 75 -5.87 22.90 3.59
N GLU A 76 -6.10 21.79 4.29
CA GLU A 76 -5.06 20.84 4.71
C GLU A 76 -4.38 20.10 3.54
N PHE A 77 -4.99 20.12 2.35
CA PHE A 77 -4.45 19.54 1.12
C PHE A 77 -4.02 20.60 0.08
N ALA A 78 -4.16 21.89 0.37
CA ALA A 78 -3.88 22.97 -0.58
C ALA A 78 -2.42 22.94 -1.09
N SER A 79 -1.46 22.53 -0.25
CA SER A 79 -0.05 22.38 -0.61
C SER A 79 0.21 21.32 -1.68
N ALA A 80 -0.78 20.46 -1.96
CA ALA A 80 -0.70 19.50 -3.05
C ALA A 80 -0.70 20.19 -4.42
N GLY A 81 -1.31 21.37 -4.56
CA GLY A 81 -1.38 22.10 -5.83
C GLY A 81 -2.04 21.29 -6.96
N ILE A 82 -3.08 20.51 -6.62
CA ILE A 82 -3.78 19.61 -7.55
C ILE A 82 -5.06 20.28 -8.07
N SER A 83 -5.32 20.14 -9.37
CA SER A 83 -6.62 20.40 -10.01
C SER A 83 -7.19 19.09 -10.51
N PHE A 84 -8.43 18.76 -10.15
CA PHE A 84 -9.07 17.48 -10.52
C PHE A 84 -9.62 17.48 -11.95
N GLU A 85 -9.82 18.66 -12.52
CA GLU A 85 -10.42 18.92 -13.80
C GLU A 85 -9.48 18.49 -14.94
N GLY A 86 -10.01 17.74 -15.91
CA GLY A 86 -9.24 17.29 -17.08
C GLY A 86 -8.17 16.23 -16.79
N MET A 87 -8.12 15.68 -15.57
CA MET A 87 -7.15 14.63 -15.24
C MET A 87 -7.34 13.37 -16.08
N THR A 88 -6.24 12.82 -16.59
CA THR A 88 -6.23 11.43 -17.06
C THR A 88 -6.26 10.45 -15.89
N ALA A 89 -6.50 9.17 -16.18
CA ALA A 89 -6.39 8.12 -15.16
C ALA A 89 -5.00 8.04 -14.52
N ALA A 90 -3.93 8.36 -15.28
CA ALA A 90 -2.57 8.39 -14.76
C ALA A 90 -2.36 9.58 -13.82
N ASP A 91 -2.84 10.77 -14.19
CA ASP A 91 -2.76 11.97 -13.36
C ASP A 91 -3.51 11.79 -12.03
N SER A 92 -4.70 11.20 -12.09
CA SER A 92 -5.49 10.86 -10.90
C SER A 92 -4.73 9.91 -9.96
N GLY A 93 -4.03 8.92 -10.50
CA GLY A 93 -3.19 8.02 -9.71
C GLY A 93 -1.99 8.72 -9.04
N LEU A 94 -1.33 9.64 -9.75
CA LEU A 94 -0.23 10.45 -9.20
C LEU A 94 -0.73 11.41 -8.11
N ALA A 95 -1.88 12.05 -8.35
CA ALA A 95 -2.55 12.91 -7.40
C ALA A 95 -2.94 12.16 -6.11
N ALA A 96 -3.52 10.97 -6.23
CA ALA A 96 -3.88 10.12 -5.10
C ALA A 96 -2.65 9.76 -4.23
N LYS A 97 -1.52 9.43 -4.86
CA LYS A 97 -0.26 9.15 -4.15
C LYS A 97 0.25 10.39 -3.41
N LYS A 98 0.27 11.55 -4.07
CA LYS A 98 0.70 12.82 -3.46
C LYS A 98 -0.17 13.19 -2.26
N LEU A 99 -1.49 13.05 -2.38
CA LEU A 99 -2.43 13.29 -1.28
C LEU A 99 -2.22 12.31 -0.14
N TYR A 100 -1.95 11.04 -0.42
CA TYR A 100 -1.66 10.05 0.61
C TYR A 100 -0.37 10.35 1.39
N ASP A 101 0.67 10.87 0.74
CA ASP A 101 1.89 11.26 1.45
C ASP A 101 1.67 12.49 2.35
N LEU A 102 0.80 13.41 1.94
CA LEU A 102 0.35 14.52 2.79
C LEU A 102 -0.44 14.05 4.01
N THR A 103 -1.33 13.04 3.88
CA THR A 103 -2.08 12.55 5.06
C THR A 103 -1.16 11.95 6.12
N LYS A 104 -0.08 11.28 5.71
CA LYS A 104 0.95 10.76 6.64
C LYS A 104 1.70 11.88 7.34
N SER A 105 2.02 12.95 6.60
CA SER A 105 2.81 14.07 7.10
C SER A 105 2.00 14.95 8.07
N ASN A 106 0.72 15.14 7.78
CA ASN A 106 -0.18 16.00 8.55
C ASN A 106 -0.91 15.26 9.70
N GLY A 107 -0.77 13.94 9.80
CA GLY A 107 -1.51 13.14 10.77
C GLY A 107 -3.03 13.18 10.54
N THR A 108 -3.47 13.24 9.28
CA THR A 108 -4.90 13.36 8.95
C THR A 108 -5.68 12.16 9.47
N ASN A 109 -6.74 12.43 10.24
CA ASN A 109 -7.67 11.40 10.68
C ASN A 109 -8.44 10.85 9.47
N MET A 110 -8.28 9.55 9.21
CA MET A 110 -9.00 8.86 8.15
C MET A 110 -10.03 7.91 8.76
N ARG A 111 -11.20 7.79 8.12
CA ARG A 111 -12.21 6.81 8.53
C ARG A 111 -11.79 5.43 8.04
N THR A 112 -11.76 4.46 8.96
CA THR A 112 -11.31 3.10 8.69
C THR A 112 -12.48 2.13 8.57
N GLY A 113 -12.35 1.12 7.72
CA GLY A 113 -13.24 -0.03 7.66
C GLY A 113 -12.53 -1.25 7.06
N LYS A 114 -13.07 -2.44 7.32
CA LYS A 114 -12.55 -3.70 6.76
C LYS A 114 -13.57 -4.34 5.84
N THR A 115 -13.10 -4.94 4.75
CA THR A 115 -13.96 -5.68 3.83
C THR A 115 -14.61 -6.88 4.51
N ASP A 116 -15.88 -7.10 4.22
CA ASP A 116 -16.68 -8.21 4.74
C ASP A 116 -16.42 -9.52 3.97
N ALA A 117 -17.26 -10.54 4.21
CA ALA A 117 -17.18 -11.82 3.51
C ALA A 117 -17.40 -11.72 1.99
N ASN A 118 -18.08 -10.67 1.52
CA ASN A 118 -18.27 -10.37 0.10
C ASN A 118 -17.13 -9.53 -0.48
N GLY A 119 -16.09 -9.23 0.33
CA GLY A 119 -14.97 -8.38 -0.07
C GLY A 119 -15.34 -6.90 -0.13
N CYS A 120 -16.45 -6.46 0.46
CA CYS A 120 -16.89 -5.07 0.39
C CYS A 120 -16.88 -4.37 1.76
N VAL A 121 -16.64 -3.05 1.76
CA VAL A 121 -16.78 -2.18 2.94
C VAL A 121 -17.55 -0.91 2.57
N LYS A 122 -18.55 -0.53 3.37
CA LYS A 122 -19.38 0.67 3.15
C LYS A 122 -19.03 1.80 4.12
N PHE A 123 -18.82 2.98 3.58
CA PHE A 123 -18.71 4.24 4.30
C PHE A 123 -19.95 5.09 3.99
N SER A 124 -20.74 5.43 5.01
CA SER A 124 -22.02 6.16 4.85
C SER A 124 -21.94 7.58 5.40
N ASN A 125 -22.92 8.44 5.08
CA ASN A 125 -23.00 9.82 5.56
C ASN A 125 -21.79 10.67 5.14
N LEU A 126 -21.40 10.54 3.87
CA LEU A 126 -20.29 11.25 3.27
C LEU A 126 -20.78 12.58 2.67
N GLN A 127 -20.17 13.69 3.07
CA GLN A 127 -20.43 14.99 2.44
C GLN A 127 -19.95 14.97 0.98
N PRO A 128 -20.63 15.68 0.08
CA PRO A 128 -20.19 15.82 -1.31
C PRO A 128 -18.73 16.27 -1.43
N GLY A 129 -17.96 15.60 -2.29
CA GLY A 129 -16.54 15.88 -2.48
C GLY A 129 -15.75 14.75 -3.13
N MET A 130 -14.46 15.00 -3.37
CA MET A 130 -13.52 13.94 -3.75
C MET A 130 -12.99 13.25 -2.49
N TYR A 131 -12.94 11.92 -2.51
CA TYR A 131 -12.41 11.09 -1.43
C TYR A 131 -11.14 10.39 -1.88
N LEU A 132 -10.10 10.47 -1.04
CA LEU A 132 -8.92 9.63 -1.13
C LEU A 132 -9.21 8.30 -0.45
N VAL A 133 -8.98 7.19 -1.16
CA VAL A 133 -9.12 5.82 -0.65
C VAL A 133 -7.75 5.16 -0.65
N VAL A 134 -7.37 4.58 0.50
CA VAL A 134 -6.06 3.92 0.66
C VAL A 134 -6.20 2.57 1.36
N GLN A 135 -5.35 1.64 0.95
CA GLN A 135 -5.07 0.42 1.70
C GLN A 135 -3.76 0.62 2.47
N PRO A 136 -3.80 0.79 3.80
CA PRO A 136 -2.60 1.07 4.59
C PRO A 136 -1.68 -0.14 4.71
N GLU A 137 -2.25 -1.35 4.75
CA GLU A 137 -1.52 -2.60 4.93
C GLU A 137 -1.88 -3.61 3.84
N LYS A 138 -0.89 -4.35 3.37
CA LYS A 138 -1.11 -5.44 2.42
C LYS A 138 -2.05 -6.48 3.02
N LEU A 139 -2.92 -7.04 2.18
CA LEU A 139 -3.77 -8.17 2.55
C LEU A 139 -3.07 -9.47 2.18
N ARG A 140 -2.95 -10.40 3.14
CA ARG A 140 -2.64 -11.81 2.84
C ARG A 140 -3.92 -12.61 2.78
N GLN A 141 -4.21 -13.24 1.64
CA GLN A 141 -5.31 -14.19 1.51
C GLN A 141 -4.84 -15.38 0.66
N GLY A 142 -4.97 -16.60 1.20
CA GLY A 142 -4.34 -17.78 0.61
C GLY A 142 -2.83 -17.60 0.49
N ASN A 143 -2.29 -17.91 -0.69
CA ASN A 143 -0.86 -17.82 -1.00
C ASN A 143 -0.46 -16.49 -1.65
N ASN A 144 -1.30 -15.45 -1.58
CA ASN A 144 -1.07 -14.19 -2.27
C ASN A 144 -1.12 -13.00 -1.31
N ASP A 145 -0.20 -12.06 -1.51
CA ASP A 145 -0.26 -10.69 -1.02
C ASP A 145 -0.98 -9.81 -2.03
N TYR A 146 -1.94 -9.01 -1.58
CA TYR A 146 -2.67 -8.04 -2.39
C TYR A 146 -2.43 -6.62 -1.86
N VAL A 147 -2.01 -5.75 -2.77
CA VAL A 147 -1.75 -4.33 -2.47
C VAL A 147 -2.47 -3.47 -3.49
N SER A 148 -3.34 -2.61 -3.00
CA SER A 148 -4.04 -1.59 -3.78
C SER A 148 -3.26 -0.27 -3.72
N SER A 149 -3.13 0.36 -4.88
CA SER A 149 -2.62 1.73 -4.94
C SER A 149 -3.69 2.71 -4.45
N PRO A 150 -3.31 3.83 -3.79
CA PRO A 150 -4.22 4.92 -3.50
C PRO A 150 -4.99 5.38 -4.76
N PHE A 151 -6.27 5.73 -4.59
CA PHE A 151 -7.11 6.23 -5.68
C PHE A 151 -8.12 7.26 -5.19
N LEU A 152 -8.67 8.02 -6.13
CA LEU A 152 -9.66 9.08 -5.88
C LEU A 152 -11.05 8.64 -6.34
N VAL A 153 -12.06 8.95 -5.54
CA VAL A 153 -13.47 8.67 -5.86
C VAL A 153 -14.30 9.90 -5.56
N SER A 154 -15.08 10.37 -6.53
CA SER A 154 -16.07 11.41 -6.27
C SER A 154 -17.32 10.81 -5.63
N VAL A 155 -17.84 11.50 -4.61
CA VAL A 155 -19.12 11.17 -3.96
C VAL A 155 -19.92 12.47 -3.88
N PRO A 156 -21.10 12.59 -4.56
CA PRO A 156 -21.63 11.67 -5.55
C PRO A 156 -20.78 11.58 -6.83
N LEU A 157 -20.98 10.52 -7.61
CA LEU A 157 -20.36 10.33 -8.92
C LEU A 157 -21.34 10.75 -10.03
N ALA A 158 -20.87 11.55 -10.99
CA ALA A 158 -21.65 11.85 -12.20
C ALA A 158 -21.65 10.63 -13.12
N VAL A 159 -22.83 10.17 -13.53
CA VAL A 159 -23.02 9.03 -14.44
C VAL A 159 -24.02 9.38 -15.53
N ASP A 160 -23.93 8.72 -16.68
CA ASP A 160 -24.91 8.90 -17.77
C ASP A 160 -26.31 8.49 -17.29
N GLY A 161 -27.27 9.41 -17.38
CA GLY A 161 -28.68 9.15 -17.16
C GLY A 161 -29.38 8.64 -18.42
N GLU A 162 -30.60 8.12 -18.25
CA GLU A 162 -31.38 7.50 -19.34
C GLU A 162 -31.62 8.42 -20.55
N ASN A 163 -31.68 9.73 -20.33
CA ASN A 163 -31.94 10.74 -21.36
C ASN A 163 -30.65 11.34 -21.96
N GLY A 164 -29.48 10.77 -21.69
CA GLY A 164 -28.19 11.29 -22.15
C GLY A 164 -27.66 12.52 -21.38
N ASN A 165 -28.38 12.94 -20.33
CA ASN A 165 -27.90 13.93 -19.35
C ASN A 165 -27.24 13.23 -18.18
N ASN A 166 -26.19 13.80 -17.61
CA ASN A 166 -25.57 13.26 -16.41
C ASN A 166 -26.53 13.36 -15.21
N VAL A 167 -26.47 12.37 -14.32
CA VAL A 167 -27.16 12.34 -13.03
C VAL A 167 -26.19 12.01 -11.91
N TRP A 168 -26.53 12.40 -10.67
CA TRP A 168 -25.73 12.09 -9.50
C TRP A 168 -26.04 10.70 -8.94
N GLN A 169 -25.04 9.83 -8.90
CA GLN A 169 -25.07 8.60 -8.12
C GLN A 169 -24.49 8.87 -6.72
N TYR A 170 -25.34 8.88 -5.70
CA TYR A 170 -24.93 9.14 -4.31
C TYR A 170 -24.39 7.91 -3.58
N ASP A 171 -24.88 6.71 -3.88
CA ASP A 171 -24.31 5.45 -3.40
C ASP A 171 -23.30 4.93 -4.43
N VAL A 172 -22.07 5.38 -4.30
CA VAL A 172 -20.97 5.08 -5.23
C VAL A 172 -20.34 3.73 -4.88
N LYS A 173 -20.02 2.94 -5.91
CA LYS A 173 -19.23 1.71 -5.78
C LYS A 173 -17.88 1.88 -6.46
N ALA A 174 -16.81 1.49 -5.77
CA ALA A 174 -15.45 1.52 -6.29
C ALA A 174 -14.80 0.13 -6.20
N TYR A 175 -13.98 -0.19 -7.20
CA TYR A 175 -13.27 -1.46 -7.31
C TYR A 175 -11.76 -1.18 -7.35
N PRO A 176 -11.04 -1.38 -6.23
CA PRO A 176 -9.62 -1.05 -6.15
C PRO A 176 -8.79 -1.86 -7.15
N LYS A 177 -7.98 -1.15 -7.94
CA LYS A 177 -6.89 -1.79 -8.69
C LYS A 177 -5.83 -2.28 -7.72
N HIS A 178 -5.26 -3.45 -7.96
CA HIS A 178 -4.23 -4.03 -7.11
C HIS A 178 -3.16 -4.78 -7.90
N SER A 179 -2.01 -4.95 -7.26
CA SER A 179 -1.02 -5.97 -7.62
C SER A 179 -1.16 -7.17 -6.70
N SER A 180 -0.95 -8.37 -7.23
CA SER A 180 -0.86 -9.62 -6.46
C SER A 180 0.53 -10.26 -6.61
N SER A 181 1.05 -10.82 -5.52
CA SER A 181 2.34 -11.53 -5.51
C SER A 181 2.33 -12.67 -4.51
N LYS A 182 3.01 -13.77 -4.83
CA LYS A 182 3.30 -14.79 -3.82
C LYS A 182 4.24 -14.20 -2.76
N PRO A 183 4.11 -14.59 -1.47
CA PRO A 183 5.08 -14.23 -0.46
C PRO A 183 6.48 -14.59 -0.95
N VAL A 184 7.41 -13.65 -0.85
CA VAL A 184 8.82 -13.97 -0.96
C VAL A 184 9.19 -14.68 0.33
N ASP A 185 9.52 -15.97 0.25
CA ASP A 185 10.17 -16.66 1.37
C ASP A 185 11.45 -15.88 1.70
N LYS A 186 11.56 -15.40 2.94
CA LYS A 186 12.82 -14.84 3.43
C LYS A 186 13.88 -15.93 3.17
N PRO A 187 15.03 -15.63 2.54
CA PRO A 187 16.07 -16.63 2.35
C PRO A 187 16.31 -17.31 3.70
N LEU A 188 16.26 -18.64 3.72
CA LEU A 188 16.78 -19.38 4.86
C LEU A 188 18.19 -18.81 5.09
N ILE A 189 18.46 -18.30 6.29
CA ILE A 189 19.83 -18.01 6.70
C ILE A 189 20.56 -19.33 6.41
N PRO A 190 21.54 -19.37 5.49
CA PRO A 190 22.27 -20.59 5.24
C PRO A 190 22.77 -21.09 6.59
N ASN A 191 22.69 -22.38 6.84
CA ASN A 191 23.46 -22.94 7.94
C ASN A 191 24.89 -22.41 7.79
N PRO A 192 25.53 -21.92 8.86
CA PRO A 192 26.91 -21.48 8.78
C PRO A 192 27.70 -22.56 8.02
N PRO A 193 28.60 -22.16 7.09
CA PRO A 193 29.34 -23.14 6.33
C PRO A 193 29.98 -24.12 7.30
N ASP A 194 29.90 -25.41 6.98
CA ASP A 194 30.63 -26.45 7.70
C ASP A 194 32.12 -26.34 7.29
N THR A 195 32.72 -25.21 7.65
CA THR A 195 34.16 -25.06 7.64
C THR A 195 34.61 -25.92 8.80
N GLY A 196 35.27 -27.05 8.54
CA GLY A 196 35.82 -27.98 9.54
C GLY A 196 36.87 -27.36 10.49
N ASP A 197 36.83 -26.05 10.71
CA ASP A 197 37.73 -25.20 11.48
C ASP A 197 37.56 -25.35 13.00
N LEU A 198 36.55 -26.11 13.47
CA LEU A 198 36.40 -26.40 14.89
C LEU A 198 37.44 -27.41 15.43
N LEU A 199 38.14 -28.16 14.57
CA LEU A 199 39.14 -29.14 15.01
C LEU A 199 40.58 -28.63 15.02
N PHE A 200 40.87 -27.40 14.57
CA PHE A 200 42.24 -26.88 14.55
C PHE A 200 42.49 -25.60 15.35
N ILE A 201 41.48 -24.86 15.81
CA ILE A 201 41.73 -23.70 16.70
C ILE A 201 42.27 -24.18 18.07
N GLY A 202 41.75 -25.28 18.61
CA GLY A 202 42.27 -25.89 19.84
C GLY A 202 43.65 -26.55 19.66
N PHE A 203 43.92 -27.12 18.49
CA PHE A 203 45.17 -27.84 18.22
C PHE A 203 46.37 -26.89 18.11
N TRP A 204 46.25 -25.78 17.36
CA TRP A 204 47.31 -24.78 17.24
C TRP A 204 47.47 -23.92 18.51
N GLY A 205 46.38 -23.68 19.26
CA GLY A 205 46.44 -22.99 20.55
C GLY A 205 47.29 -23.72 21.59
N CYS A 206 47.16 -25.05 21.68
CA CYS A 206 47.98 -25.88 22.57
C CYS A 206 49.47 -25.91 22.15
N VAL A 207 49.76 -25.92 20.85
CA VAL A 207 51.15 -25.90 20.32
C VAL A 207 51.89 -24.62 20.72
N LEU A 208 51.23 -23.45 20.67
CA LEU A 208 51.85 -22.18 21.08
C LEU A 208 52.13 -22.10 22.59
N ILE A 209 51.27 -22.69 23.43
CA ILE A 209 51.46 -22.73 24.88
C ILE A 209 52.66 -23.61 25.26
N ILE A 210 52.83 -24.76 24.59
CA ILE A 210 53.97 -25.68 24.84
C ILE A 210 55.31 -25.02 24.46
N CYS A 211 55.36 -24.27 23.35
CA CYS A 211 56.57 -23.52 22.96
C CYS A 211 56.97 -22.45 23.99
N ALA A 212 56.01 -21.73 24.58
CA ALA A 212 56.29 -20.67 25.55
C ALA A 212 56.83 -21.22 26.89
N VAL A 213 56.32 -22.37 27.36
CA VAL A 213 56.79 -23.01 28.60
C VAL A 213 58.19 -23.61 28.42
N GLY A 214 58.47 -24.24 27.27
CA GLY A 214 59.81 -24.78 26.97
C GLY A 214 60.89 -23.70 26.95
N LEU A 215 60.59 -22.52 26.39
CA LEU A 215 61.53 -21.39 26.35
C LEU A 215 61.86 -20.87 27.77
N LYS A 216 60.85 -20.73 28.65
CA LYS A 216 61.10 -20.32 30.04
C LYS A 216 61.95 -21.31 30.83
N VAL A 217 61.81 -22.63 30.62
CA VAL A 217 62.63 -23.64 31.32
C VAL A 217 64.10 -23.60 30.85
N VAL A 218 64.35 -23.39 29.56
CA VAL A 218 65.71 -23.27 29.00
C VAL A 218 66.43 -22.00 29.49
N PHE A 219 65.72 -20.86 29.57
CA PHE A 219 66.32 -19.61 30.07
C PHE A 219 66.47 -19.59 31.60
N THR A 220 65.60 -20.27 32.36
CA THR A 220 65.72 -20.34 33.83
C THR A 220 66.77 -21.37 34.28
N GLY A 221 67.06 -22.39 33.46
CA GLY A 221 68.09 -23.40 33.74
C GLY A 221 69.53 -22.93 33.52
N LYS A 222 69.77 -21.91 32.68
CA LYS A 222 71.12 -21.36 32.44
C LYS A 222 71.57 -20.33 33.49
N ASN A 223 70.66 -19.74 34.27
CA ASN A 223 70.99 -18.73 35.29
C ASN A 223 71.27 -19.28 36.69
N LYS A 224 71.27 -20.61 36.90
CA LYS A 224 71.57 -21.25 38.19
C LYS A 224 72.87 -22.07 38.22
N ARG A 225 73.75 -21.92 37.25
CA ARG A 225 75.11 -22.53 37.25
C ARG A 225 76.22 -21.51 37.06
N ILE A 226 76.21 -20.41 37.83
CA ILE A 226 77.41 -19.62 38.17
C ILE A 226 77.16 -18.98 39.54
N GLN A 227 77.34 -19.76 40.61
CA GLN A 227 77.80 -19.30 41.93
C GLN A 227 78.35 -20.53 42.65
N LEU A 228 79.61 -20.41 43.08
CA LEU A 228 80.59 -21.40 43.55
C LEU A 228 81.42 -22.06 42.44
#